data_AF-A2XV75-F1
#
_entry.id   AF-A2XV75-F1
#
_cell.length_a   1.000
_cell.length_b   1.000
_cell.length_c   1.000
_cell.angle_alpha   90.00
_cell.angle_beta   90.00
_cell.angle_gamma   90.00
#
_symmetry.space_group_name_H-M   'P 1'
#
loop_
_entity.id
_entity.type
_entity.pdbx_description
1 polymer ?
#
loop_
_entity_poly.entity_id
_entity_poly.type
_entity_poly.pdbx_seq_one_letter_code
_entity_poly.pdbx_strand_id
1 'polypeptide(L)'
;MATAPPEPCPVEFEQVKGFGELGAKCNDKQTMKECCELFKKIACPYNHLLNDITNVCANEFFYLIHTKGKLQPGTILENCNEGPMGINC
;
A
#
# COMPACT_ATOMS: atom_id res chain seq x y z
N MET A 1 14.23 20.69 -16.65
CA MET A 1 13.73 19.56 -17.46
C MET A 1 12.31 19.29 -16.99
N ALA A 2 11.30 19.49 -17.84
CA ALA A 2 9.92 19.15 -17.50
C ALA A 2 9.77 17.64 -17.73
N THR A 3 9.64 16.86 -16.65
CA THR A 3 9.31 15.45 -16.74
C THR A 3 7.91 15.31 -17.33
N ALA A 4 7.71 14.35 -18.24
CA ALA A 4 6.37 14.01 -18.72
C ALA A 4 5.43 13.68 -17.53
N PRO A 5 4.12 13.94 -17.64
CA PRO A 5 3.17 13.55 -16.60
C PRO A 5 3.23 12.03 -16.38
N PRO A 6 3.08 11.56 -15.13
CA PRO A 6 3.15 10.14 -14.82
C PRO A 6 2.00 9.37 -15.48
N GLU A 7 2.27 8.12 -15.84
CA GLU A 7 1.33 7.24 -16.52
C GLU A 7 0.19 6.79 -15.58
N PRO A 8 -1.04 6.63 -16.08
CA PRO A 8 -2.15 6.03 -15.31
C PRO A 8 -1.82 4.61 -14.86
N CYS A 9 -2.37 4.18 -13.72
CA CYS A 9 -2.19 2.80 -13.30
C CYS A 9 -2.98 1.84 -14.21
N PRO A 10 -2.39 0.74 -14.70
CA PRO A 10 -3.10 -0.25 -15.51
C PRO A 10 -4.04 -1.15 -14.67
N VAL A 11 -4.06 -1.00 -13.34
CA VAL A 11 -4.84 -1.83 -12.41
C VAL A 11 -5.92 -0.97 -11.74
N GLU A 12 -7.17 -1.43 -11.79
CA GLU A 12 -8.28 -0.82 -11.05
C GLU A 12 -8.29 -1.33 -9.60
N PHE A 13 -7.51 -0.70 -8.73
CA PHE A 13 -7.38 -1.13 -7.33
C PHE A 13 -8.70 -1.06 -6.55
N GLU A 14 -9.68 -0.30 -7.00
CA GLU A 14 -11.01 -0.26 -6.40
C GLU A 14 -11.68 -1.65 -6.33
N GLN A 15 -11.34 -2.54 -7.25
CA GLN A 15 -11.86 -3.91 -7.31
C GLN A 15 -11.06 -4.90 -6.44
N VAL A 16 -9.87 -4.51 -5.98
CA VAL A 16 -9.06 -5.30 -5.06
C VAL A 16 -9.72 -5.34 -3.68
N LYS A 17 -9.82 -6.54 -3.12
CA LYS A 17 -10.41 -6.79 -1.80
C LYS A 17 -9.33 -6.68 -0.71
N GLY A 18 -9.76 -6.49 0.54
CA GLY A 18 -8.88 -6.57 1.70
C GLY A 18 -8.50 -5.24 2.35
N PHE A 19 -8.72 -4.08 1.70
CA PHE A 19 -8.39 -2.78 2.31
C PHE A 19 -9.11 -2.51 3.63
N GLY A 20 -10.37 -2.91 3.77
CA GLY A 20 -11.11 -2.76 5.03
C GLY A 20 -10.56 -3.65 6.16
N GLU A 21 -10.19 -4.90 5.84
CA GLU A 21 -9.57 -5.82 6.80
C GLU A 21 -8.17 -5.34 7.21
N LEU A 22 -7.40 -4.84 6.24
CA LEU A 22 -6.12 -4.17 6.47
C LEU A 22 -6.29 -3.03 7.45
N GLY A 23 -7.29 -2.18 7.22
CA GLY A 23 -7.68 -1.10 8.11
C GLY A 23 -7.96 -1.53 9.55
N ALA A 24 -8.75 -2.59 9.71
CA ALA A 24 -9.09 -3.14 11.01
C ALA A 24 -7.85 -3.67 11.74
N LYS A 25 -6.97 -4.41 11.06
CA LYS A 25 -5.77 -4.99 11.69
C LYS A 25 -4.66 -3.99 11.95
N CYS A 26 -4.51 -2.98 11.10
CA CYS A 26 -3.43 -2.00 11.23
C CYS A 26 -3.76 -0.84 12.18
N ASN A 27 -5.02 -0.68 12.60
CA ASN A 27 -5.42 0.30 13.63
C ASN A 27 -5.45 -0.28 15.05
N ASP A 28 -5.48 -1.60 15.19
CA ASP A 28 -5.50 -2.27 16.50
C ASP A 28 -4.09 -2.64 16.96
N LYS A 29 -3.71 -2.12 18.14
CA LYS A 29 -2.42 -2.39 18.78
C LYS A 29 -2.14 -3.87 18.98
N GLN A 30 -3.17 -4.69 19.17
CA GLN A 30 -3.03 -6.13 19.37
C GLN A 30 -2.62 -6.86 18.08
N THR A 31 -2.99 -6.32 16.92
CA THR A 31 -2.76 -6.96 15.61
C THR A 31 -1.74 -6.24 14.74
N MET A 32 -1.04 -5.23 15.25
CA MET A 32 0.03 -4.50 14.53
C MET A 32 1.08 -5.45 13.92
N LYS A 33 1.43 -6.56 14.59
CA LYS A 33 2.36 -7.56 14.05
C LYS A 33 1.83 -8.29 12.82
N GLU A 34 0.52 -8.42 12.70
CA GLU A 34 -0.14 -9.07 11.56
C GLU A 34 -0.44 -8.07 10.42
N CYS A 35 -0.39 -6.76 10.72
CA CYS A 35 -0.59 -5.69 9.74
C CYS A 35 0.37 -5.81 8.56
N CYS A 36 1.67 -6.03 8.83
CA CYS A 36 2.68 -6.11 7.77
C CYS A 36 2.46 -7.32 6.85
N GLU A 37 2.16 -8.49 7.42
CA GLU A 37 1.84 -9.70 6.65
C GLU A 37 0.58 -9.52 5.79
N LEU A 38 -0.45 -8.86 6.30
CA LEU A 38 -1.67 -8.59 5.55
C LEU A 38 -1.43 -7.53 4.45
N PHE A 39 -0.66 -6.48 4.75
CA PHE A 39 -0.25 -5.49 3.76
C PHE A 39 0.50 -6.15 2.60
N LYS A 40 1.47 -7.01 2.91
CA LYS A 40 2.25 -7.78 1.91
C LYS A 40 1.36 -8.64 1.02
N LYS A 41 0.38 -9.35 1.59
CA LYS A 41 -0.57 -10.15 0.80
C LYS A 41 -1.34 -9.33 -0.24
N ILE A 42 -1.66 -8.07 0.06
CA ILE A 42 -2.40 -7.19 -0.83
C ILE A 42 -1.46 -6.47 -1.82
N ALA A 43 -0.30 -6.01 -1.34
CA ALA A 43 0.61 -5.16 -2.11
C ALA A 43 1.61 -5.94 -2.98
N CYS A 44 2.17 -7.05 -2.49
CA CYS A 44 3.24 -7.78 -3.18
C CYS A 44 2.88 -8.26 -4.60
N PRO A 45 1.64 -8.67 -4.92
CA PRO A 45 1.26 -9.01 -6.30
C PRO A 45 1.46 -7.85 -7.30
N TYR A 46 1.52 -6.61 -6.81
CA TYR A 46 1.63 -5.39 -7.61
C TYR A 46 2.95 -4.64 -7.37
N ASN A 47 3.94 -5.26 -6.71
CA ASN A 47 5.19 -4.61 -6.29
C ASN A 47 5.92 -3.89 -7.43
N HIS A 48 5.95 -4.46 -8.63
CA HIS A 48 6.59 -3.88 -9.81
C HIS A 48 5.91 -2.57 -10.26
N LEU A 49 4.59 -2.47 -10.14
CA LEU A 49 3.84 -1.25 -10.45
C LEU A 49 3.98 -0.22 -9.34
N LEU A 50 3.87 -0.67 -8.08
CA LEU A 50 3.94 0.21 -6.91
C LEU A 50 5.33 0.83 -6.71
N ASN A 51 6.39 0.15 -7.17
CA ASN A 51 7.77 0.65 -7.12
C ASN A 51 8.20 1.39 -8.39
N ASP A 52 7.36 1.43 -9.43
CA ASP A 52 7.66 2.15 -10.66
C ASP A 52 7.21 3.62 -10.52
N ILE A 53 8.21 4.50 -10.40
CA ILE A 53 8.03 5.94 -10.20
C ILE A 53 7.51 6.68 -11.44
N THR A 54 7.36 5.99 -12.59
CA THR A 54 6.85 6.59 -13.83
C THR A 54 5.32 6.56 -13.93
N ASN A 55 4.65 5.85 -13.03
CA ASN A 55 3.18 5.74 -12.98
C ASN A 55 2.59 6.25 -11.64
N VAL A 56 1.26 6.28 -11.55
CA VAL A 56 0.53 6.74 -10.34
C VAL A 56 -0.03 5.62 -9.46
N CYS A 57 0.30 4.34 -9.72
CA CYS A 57 -0.26 3.18 -9.01
C CYS A 57 -0.07 3.26 -7.49
N ALA A 58 1.10 3.69 -7.02
CA ALA A 58 1.35 3.84 -5.58
C ALA A 58 0.38 4.84 -4.94
N ASN A 59 0.10 5.96 -5.61
CA ASN A 59 -0.81 6.99 -5.11
C ASN A 59 -2.25 6.46 -5.02
N GLU A 60 -2.72 5.78 -6.06
CA GLU A 60 -4.06 5.18 -6.09
C GLU A 60 -4.21 4.08 -5.03
N PHE A 61 -3.20 3.21 -4.89
CA PHE A 61 -3.19 2.15 -3.89
C PHE A 61 -3.24 2.70 -2.46
N PHE A 62 -2.38 3.67 -2.13
CA PHE A 62 -2.40 4.29 -0.80
C PHE A 62 -3.66 5.14 -0.56
N TYR A 63 -4.24 5.75 -1.60
CA TYR A 63 -5.53 6.41 -1.49
C TYR A 63 -6.61 5.45 -1.00
N LEU A 64 -6.65 4.22 -1.51
CA LEU A 64 -7.61 3.20 -1.07
C LEU A 64 -7.31 2.66 0.33
N ILE A 65 -6.03 2.53 0.70
CA ILE A 65 -5.63 2.23 2.09
C ILE A 65 -6.19 3.29 3.04
N HIS A 66 -6.04 4.58 2.71
CA HIS A 66 -6.52 5.66 3.57
C HIS A 66 -8.05 5.77 3.58
N THR A 67 -8.72 5.61 2.43
CA THR A 67 -10.17 5.82 2.33
C THR A 67 -10.97 4.57 2.70
N LYS A 68 -10.68 3.42 2.09
CA LYS A 68 -11.38 2.16 2.36
C LYS A 68 -10.88 1.50 3.64
N GLY A 69 -9.58 1.56 3.90
CA GLY A 69 -8.98 1.06 5.14
C GLY A 69 -9.11 2.02 6.32
N LYS A 70 -9.45 3.29 6.11
CA LYS A 70 -9.53 4.31 7.18
C LYS A 70 -8.23 4.37 8.00
N LEU A 71 -7.09 4.19 7.33
CA LEU A 71 -5.76 4.27 7.94
C LEU A 71 -5.19 5.67 7.77
N GLN A 72 -4.45 6.13 8.77
CA GLN A 72 -3.74 7.40 8.66
C GLN A 72 -2.49 7.25 7.80
N PRO A 73 -2.08 8.31 7.08
CA PRO A 73 -0.78 8.33 6.43
C PRO A 73 0.34 8.00 7.43
N GLY A 74 1.24 7.11 7.03
CA GLY A 74 2.36 6.66 7.86
C GLY A 74 2.09 5.40 8.69
N THR A 75 0.84 5.01 8.94
CA THR A 75 0.53 3.82 9.77
C THR A 75 1.16 2.55 9.21
N ILE A 76 1.13 2.33 7.89
CA ILE A 76 1.76 1.14 7.29
C ILE A 76 3.28 1.16 7.51
N LEU A 77 3.94 2.31 7.31
CA LEU A 77 5.40 2.43 7.45
C LEU A 77 5.87 2.18 8.88
N GLU A 78 5.12 2.68 9.88
CA GLU A 78 5.43 2.46 11.29
C GLU A 78 5.30 0.99 11.70
N ASN A 79 4.40 0.26 11.04
CA ASN A 79 4.07 -1.13 11.37
C ASN A 79 4.76 -2.17 10.49
N CYS A 80 5.31 -1.75 9.35
CA CYS A 80 5.85 -2.63 8.33
C CYS A 80 7.15 -2.03 7.78
N ASN A 81 8.22 -2.18 8.54
CA ASN A 81 9.57 -1.80 8.17
C ASN A 81 10.49 -3.02 8.36
N GLU A 82 10.89 -3.63 7.25
CA GLU A 82 11.75 -4.82 7.24
C GLU A 82 13.23 -4.47 6.97
N GLY A 83 13.56 -3.18 6.94
CA GLY A 83 14.93 -2.68 6.78
C GLY A 83 15.14 -1.74 5.60
N PRO A 84 16.40 -1.48 5.21
CA PRO A 84 16.76 -0.42 4.26
C PRO A 84 16.32 -0.69 2.81
N MET A 85 16.03 -1.95 2.47
CA MET A 85 15.52 -2.33 1.14
C MET A 85 13.99 -2.19 1.06
N GLY A 86 13.33 -1.73 2.12
CA GLY A 86 11.88 -1.63 2.20
C GLY A 86 11.24 -2.93 2.71
N ILE A 87 10.09 -3.27 2.13
CA ILE A 87 9.28 -4.43 2.50
C ILE A 87 9.61 -5.57 1.53
N ASN A 88 9.96 -6.75 2.04
CA ASN A 88 10.37 -7.88 1.21
C ASN A 88 9.15 -8.58 0.59
N CYS A 89 9.04 -8.45 -0.72
CA CYS A 89 8.17 -9.18 -1.64
C CYS A 89 9.10 -9.88 -2.66
#